data_AF-K1IID3-F1
#
_entry.id   AF-K1IID3-F1
#
_cell.length_a   1.000
_cell.length_b   1.000
_cell.length_c   1.000
_cell.angle_alpha   90.00
_cell.angle_beta   90.00
_cell.angle_gamma   90.00
#
_symmetry.space_group_name_H-M   'P 1'
#
loop_
_entity.id
_entity.type
_entity.pdbx_description
1 polymer ?
#
loop_
_entity_poly.entity_id
_entity_poly.type
_entity_poly.pdbx_seq_one_letter_code
_entity_poly.pdbx_strand_id
1 'polypeptide(L)' 'MLYHKTFELGPERDWVVFVHGAGGSSSIWFKQLRAYREHFNVLLLDLRGHG' A
#
# COMPACT_ATOMS: atom_id res chain seq x y z
N MET A 1 -7.02 -0.49 15.39
CA MET A 1 -5.83 -0.47 14.52
C MET A 1 -6.33 -0.46 13.09
N LEU A 2 -5.77 0.36 12.19
CA LEU A 2 -6.16 0.39 10.78
C LEU A 2 -5.68 -0.89 10.07
N TYR A 3 -6.48 -1.39 9.13
CA TYR A 3 -6.04 -2.49 8.29
C TYR A 3 -4.95 -2.00 7.33
N HIS A 4 -3.91 -2.80 7.20
CA HIS A 4 -2.81 -2.49 6.29
C HIS A 4 -2.10 -3.75 5.82
N LYS A 5 -1.35 -3.63 4.74
CA LYS A 5 -0.49 -4.68 4.19
C LYS A 5 0.85 -4.10 3.77
N THR A 6 1.94 -4.75 4.16
CA THR A 6 3.30 -4.36 3.74
C THR A 6 3.85 -5.32 2.68
N PHE A 7 4.70 -4.78 1.83
CA PHE A 7 5.58 -5.52 0.93
C PHE A 7 6.98 -4.95 1.11
N GLU A 8 7.84 -5.70 1.78
CA GLU A 8 9.19 -5.25 2.10
C GLU A 8 10.20 -5.87 1.12
N LEU A 9 11.04 -5.01 0.55
CA LEU A 9 12.13 -5.38 -0.33
C LEU A 9 13.47 -5.39 0.44
N GLY A 10 13.62 -4.51 1.43
CA GLY A 10 14.83 -4.43 2.27
C GLY A 10 14.84 -3.19 3.16
N PRO A 11 15.60 -3.19 4.26
CA PRO A 11 15.65 -2.07 5.22
C PRO A 11 16.23 -0.78 4.63
N GLU A 12 17.04 -0.87 3.56
CA GLU A 12 17.66 0.26 2.87
C GLU A 12 16.76 0.89 1.79
N ARG A 13 15.57 0.33 1.53
CA ARG A 13 14.67 0.79 0.48
C ARG A 13 13.71 1.85 0.99
N ASP A 14 13.49 2.86 0.15
CA ASP A 14 12.49 3.90 0.42
C ASP A 14 11.08 3.31 0.50
N TRP A 15 10.23 3.99 1.28
CA TRP A 15 8.83 3.61 1.46
C TRP A 15 7.91 4.40 0.54
N VAL A 16 6.97 3.69 -0.07
CA VAL A 16 5.81 4.26 -0.75
C VAL A 16 4.55 3.81 -0.02
N VAL A 17 3.72 4.77 0.38
CA VAL A 17 2.45 4.52 1.07
C VAL A 17 1.29 4.77 0.12
N PHE A 18 0.51 3.73 -0.15
CA PHE A 18 -0.71 3.82 -0.92
C PHE A 18 -1.93 3.99 0.00
N VAL A 19 -2.60 5.12 -0.15
CA VAL A 19 -3.86 5.46 0.54
C VAL A 19 -4.96 5.53 -0.51
N HIS A 20 -6.07 4.82 -0.31
CA HIS A 20 -7.20 4.83 -1.25
C HIS A 20 -7.98 6.16 -1.22
N GLY A 21 -8.80 6.40 -2.26
CA GLY A 21 -9.77 7.49 -2.30
C GLY A 21 -11.05 7.21 -1.49
N ALA A 22 -11.93 8.20 -1.37
CA ALA A 22 -13.20 8.05 -0.62
C ALA A 22 -14.05 6.88 -1.13
N GLY A 23 -14.59 6.07 -0.21
CA GLY A 23 -15.46 4.93 -0.54
C GLY A 23 -14.74 3.72 -1.15
N GLY A 24 -13.40 3.75 -1.27
CA GLY A 24 -12.62 2.66 -1.84
C GLY A 24 -11.90 1.81 -0.80
N SER A 25 -11.05 0.91 -1.28
CA SER A 25 -10.06 0.22 -0.45
C SER A 25 -8.72 0.13 -1.17
N SER A 26 -7.72 -0.33 -0.43
CA SER A 26 -6.34 -0.50 -0.85
C SER A 26 -6.19 -1.42 -2.07
N SER A 27 -7.18 -2.28 -2.33
CA SER A 27 -7.28 -3.13 -3.52
C SER A 27 -7.23 -2.36 -4.85
N ILE A 28 -7.61 -1.07 -4.86
CA ILE A 28 -7.59 -0.21 -6.05
C ILE A 28 -6.19 -0.08 -6.68
N TRP A 29 -5.14 -0.26 -5.87
CA TRP A 29 -3.75 -0.10 -6.29
C TRP A 29 -3.14 -1.33 -6.98
N PHE A 30 -3.91 -2.37 -7.29
CA PHE A 30 -3.36 -3.65 -7.78
C PHE A 30 -2.45 -3.52 -9.01
N LYS A 31 -2.71 -2.55 -9.91
CA LYS A 31 -1.87 -2.31 -11.10
C LYS A 31 -0.55 -1.64 -10.73
N GLN A 32 -0.60 -0.58 -9.92
CA GLN A 32 0.58 0.18 -9.48
C GLN A 32 1.45 -0.65 -8.54
N LEU A 33 0.81 -1.44 -7.67
CA LEU A 33 1.49 -2.30 -6.69
C LEU A 33 2.55 -3.19 -7.34
N ARG A 34 2.26 -3.75 -8.52
CA ARG A 34 3.20 -4.62 -9.23
C ARG A 34 4.51 -3.90 -9.57
N ALA A 35 4.44 -2.68 -10.09
CA ALA A 35 5.62 -1.92 -10.47
C ALA A 35 6.38 -1.38 -9.24
N TYR A 36 5.66 -0.96 -8.20
CA TYR A 36 6.29 -0.33 -7.04
C TYR A 36 7.01 -1.32 -6.13
N ARG A 37 6.47 -2.54 -5.97
CA ARG A 37 7.09 -3.56 -5.12
C ARG A 37 8.42 -4.11 -5.65
N GLU A 38 8.79 -3.78 -6.89
CA GLU A 38 10.07 -4.14 -7.50
C GLU A 38 11.20 -3.17 -7.08
N HIS A 39 10.85 -1.98 -6.55
CA HIS A 39 11.80 -0.92 -6.27
C HIS A 39 11.73 -0.37 -4.84
N PHE A 40 10.57 -0.46 -4.18
CA PHE A 40 10.29 0.18 -2.90
C PHE A 40 9.77 -0.83 -1.87
N ASN A 41 9.91 -0.48 -0.59
CA ASN A 41 9.01 -0.99 0.44
C ASN A 41 7.63 -0.34 0.22
N VAL A 42 6.56 -1.13 0.24
CA VAL A 42 5.22 -0.62 -0.04
C VAL A 42 4.30 -0.89 1.14
N LEU A 43 3.62 0.15 1.63
CA LEU A 43 2.54 0.06 2.62
C LEU A 43 1.21 0.38 1.94
N LEU A 44 0.26 -0.55 1.99
CA LEU A 44 -1.12 -0.33 1.61
C LEU A 44 -1.94 -0.08 2.87
N LEU A 45 -2.67 1.02 2.93
CA LEU A 45 -3.48 1.42 4.09
C LEU A 45 -4.95 1.50 3.73
N ASP A 46 -5.79 0.86 4.54
CA ASP A 46 -7.23 1.06 4.55
C ASP A 46 -7.63 1.99 5.71
N LEU A 47 -8.28 3.09 5.36
CA LEU A 47 -8.77 4.09 6.31
C LEU A 47 -9.98 3.55 7.08
N ARG A 48 -10.34 4.19 8.20
CA ARG A 48 -11.45 3.73 9.06
C ARG A 48 -12.74 3.57 8.25
N GLY A 49 -13.44 2.46 8.45
CA GLY A 49 -14.71 2.17 7.79
C GLY A 49 -14.59 1.75 6.33
N HIS A 50 -13.38 1.44 5.86
CA HIS A 50 -13.08 1.00 4.50
C HIS A 50 -12.27 -0.31 4.53
N GLY A 51 -12.19 -1.00 3.39
CA GLY A 51 -11.58 -2.32 3.23
C GLY A 51 -12.33 -3.19 2.22
#